data_AF-A0A251X4R5-F1
#
_entry.id   AF-A0A251X4R5-F1
#
_cell.length_a   1.000
_cell.length_b   1.000
_cell.length_c   1.000
_cell.angle_alpha   90.00
_cell.angle_beta   90.00
_cell.angle_gamma   90.00
#
_symmetry.space_group_name_H-M   'P 1'
#
loop_
_entity.id
_entity.type
_entity.pdbx_description
1 polymer ?
#
loop_
_entity_poly.entity_id
_entity_poly.type
_entity_poly.pdbx_seq_one_letter_code
_entity_poly.pdbx_strand_id
1 'polypeptide(L)'
;MTACASSDSDLIAQLRQKADNGDVTAQYQMGLLFYNGRGVTLDLSQAAQWFTQAAEQNHGEAQFNLGVLYEYGQGVEADPTQALYWYMLAAQQSVEQSAEALNALLPTLDLEQQSQALEKVAQFNAKHNLSVSIQQEITEPPPNPHSPTEPTEPIQNQQNH
;
A
#
# COMPACT_ATOMS: atom_id res chain seq x y z
N MET A 1 24.54 -7.52 42.33
CA MET A 1 24.88 -7.96 40.97
C MET A 1 23.59 -7.92 40.16
N THR A 2 23.39 -6.86 39.38
CA THR A 2 22.15 -6.64 38.63
C THR A 2 22.34 -7.18 37.22
N ALA A 3 22.05 -8.46 37.01
CA ALA A 3 22.20 -9.15 35.73
C ALA A 3 20.83 -9.67 35.25
N CYS A 4 19.86 -8.78 35.05
CA CYS A 4 18.56 -9.14 34.47
C CYS A 4 17.99 -8.07 33.50
N ALA A 5 18.79 -7.12 33.02
CA ALA A 5 18.32 -6.05 32.11
C ALA A 5 18.80 -6.22 30.65
N SER A 6 19.66 -7.20 30.35
CA SER A 6 20.31 -7.36 29.04
C SER A 6 19.45 -8.13 28.02
N SER A 7 18.56 -9.03 28.44
CA SER A 7 17.88 -9.96 27.52
C SER A 7 16.93 -9.29 26.53
N ASP A 8 16.17 -8.28 26.97
CA ASP A 8 15.15 -7.65 26.12
C ASP A 8 15.75 -6.67 25.11
N SER A 9 16.79 -5.92 25.52
CA SER A 9 17.50 -5.00 24.62
C SER A 9 18.35 -5.75 23.58
N ASP A 10 18.99 -6.85 23.97
CA ASP A 10 19.74 -7.71 23.06
C ASP A 10 18.82 -8.42 22.05
N LEU A 11 17.58 -8.75 22.44
CA LEU A 11 16.59 -9.34 21.55
C LEU A 11 16.11 -8.33 20.49
N ILE A 12 15.84 -7.09 20.89
CA ILE A 12 15.44 -6.01 19.96
C ILE A 12 16.58 -5.69 18.98
N ALA A 13 17.83 -5.67 19.45
CA ALA A 13 19.00 -5.46 18.59
C ALA A 13 19.14 -6.58 17.54
N GLN A 14 18.95 -7.84 17.94
CA GLN A 14 18.95 -8.97 17.00
C GLN A 14 17.79 -8.92 16.02
N LEU A 15 16.60 -8.55 16.49
CA LEU A 15 15.42 -8.38 15.64
C LEU A 15 15.65 -7.30 14.58
N ARG A 16 16.21 -6.17 14.99
CA ARG A 16 16.57 -5.08 14.08
C ARG A 16 17.58 -5.54 13.04
N GLN A 17 18.62 -6.27 13.44
CA GLN A 17 19.60 -6.83 12.50
C GLN A 17 18.95 -7.74 11.45
N LYS A 18 17.99 -8.58 11.84
CA LYS A 18 17.24 -9.42 10.90
C LYS A 18 16.37 -8.57 9.96
N ALA A 19 15.70 -7.56 10.51
CA ALA A 19 14.87 -6.65 9.73
C ALA A 19 15.69 -5.86 8.69
N ASP A 20 16.88 -5.39 9.08
CA ASP A 20 17.86 -4.72 8.21
C ASP A 20 18.38 -5.66 7.10
N ASN A 21 18.46 -6.97 7.39
CA ASN A 21 18.83 -8.00 6.41
C ASN A 21 17.65 -8.44 5.49
N GLY A 22 16.49 -7.80 5.61
CA GLY A 22 15.34 -8.07 4.75
C GLY A 22 14.37 -9.13 5.26
N ASP A 23 14.54 -9.63 6.49
CA ASP A 23 13.58 -10.58 7.08
C ASP A 23 12.22 -9.89 7.29
N VAL A 24 11.24 -10.31 6.49
CA VAL A 24 9.88 -9.73 6.44
C VAL A 24 9.19 -9.80 7.80
N THR A 25 9.31 -10.93 8.49
CA THR A 25 8.69 -11.12 9.80
C THR A 25 9.37 -10.23 10.84
N ALA A 26 10.69 -10.06 10.75
CA ALA A 26 11.42 -9.15 11.63
C ALA A 26 11.06 -7.68 11.39
N GLN A 27 10.91 -7.26 10.13
CA GLN A 27 10.45 -5.91 9.77
C GLN A 27 9.05 -5.64 10.33
N TYR A 28 8.13 -6.60 10.16
CA TYR A 28 6.78 -6.49 10.73
C TYR A 28 6.81 -6.38 12.26
N GLN A 29 7.61 -7.20 12.93
CA GLN A 29 7.76 -7.14 14.39
C GLN A 29 8.38 -5.82 14.85
N MET A 30 9.37 -5.27 14.13
CA MET A 30 9.92 -3.94 14.41
C MET A 30 8.84 -2.86 14.30
N GLY A 31 7.99 -2.91 13.26
CA GLY A 31 6.85 -2.03 13.12
C GLY A 31 5.91 -2.10 14.34
N LEU A 32 5.59 -3.31 14.81
CA LEU A 32 4.78 -3.51 16.01
C LEU A 32 5.44 -2.99 17.29
N LEU A 33 6.76 -3.09 17.44
CA LEU A 33 7.46 -2.56 18.61
C LEU A 33 7.33 -1.03 18.67
N PHE A 34 7.55 -0.35 17.54
CA PHE A 34 7.38 1.10 17.43
C PHE A 34 5.93 1.56 17.57
N TYR A 35 4.99 0.78 17.03
CA TYR A 35 3.55 1.05 17.14
C TYR A 35 3.06 0.97 18.59
N ASN A 36 3.52 -0.05 19.34
CA ASN A 36 3.10 -0.28 20.72
C ASN A 36 4.00 0.38 21.78
N GLY A 37 5.15 0.96 21.38
CA GLY A 37 6.16 1.47 22.30
C GLY A 37 6.75 0.39 23.23
N ARG A 38 6.85 -0.87 22.77
CA ARG A 38 7.35 -1.98 23.59
C ARG A 38 8.87 -2.10 23.45
N GLY A 39 9.61 -1.75 24.50
CA GLY A 39 11.08 -1.83 24.51
C GLY A 39 11.79 -0.81 23.60
N VAL A 40 11.03 -0.02 22.85
CA VAL A 40 11.47 1.15 22.07
C VAL A 40 10.53 2.32 22.35
N THR A 41 10.97 3.54 22.08
CA THR A 41 10.10 4.72 22.14
C THR A 41 8.98 4.58 21.11
N LEU A 42 7.74 4.83 21.51
CA LEU A 42 6.59 4.84 20.59
C LEU A 42 6.83 5.89 19.49
N ASP A 43 6.82 5.43 18.25
CA ASP A 43 7.05 6.26 17.07
C ASP A 43 6.28 5.66 15.88
N LEU A 44 5.10 6.22 15.63
CA LEU A 44 4.22 5.73 14.57
C LEU A 44 4.81 5.98 13.17
N SER A 45 5.67 6.99 13.02
CA SER A 45 6.36 7.25 11.75
C SER A 45 7.39 6.17 11.47
N GLN A 46 8.16 5.74 12.48
CA GLN A 46 9.04 4.58 12.33
C GLN A 46 8.24 3.28 12.15
N ALA A 47 7.11 3.12 12.84
CA ALA A 47 6.24 1.97 12.62
C ALA A 47 5.79 1.87 11.16
N ALA A 48 5.36 2.99 10.57
CA ALA A 48 4.96 3.07 9.16
C ALA A 48 6.11 2.69 8.21
N GLN A 49 7.33 3.14 8.48
CA GLN A 49 8.51 2.79 7.67
C GLN A 49 8.76 1.27 7.68
N TRP A 50 8.76 0.65 8.86
CA TRP A 50 8.96 -0.80 8.99
C TRP A 50 7.82 -1.61 8.37
N PHE A 51 6.57 -1.19 8.58
CA PHE A 51 5.43 -1.82 7.92
C PHE A 51 5.49 -1.67 6.41
N THR A 52 5.96 -0.54 5.88
CA THR A 52 6.16 -0.35 4.43
C THR A 52 7.14 -1.36 3.88
N GLN A 53 8.30 -1.56 4.53
CA GLN A 53 9.27 -2.56 4.08
C GLN A 53 8.70 -3.98 4.07
N ALA A 54 7.96 -4.38 5.11
CA ALA A 54 7.33 -5.70 5.15
C ALA A 54 6.16 -5.82 4.14
N ALA A 55 5.34 -4.78 3.99
CA ALA A 55 4.21 -4.73 3.07
C ALA A 55 4.66 -4.79 1.61
N GLU A 56 5.76 -4.12 1.28
CA GLU A 56 6.43 -4.20 -0.02
C GLU A 56 6.99 -5.59 -0.32
N GLN A 57 7.22 -6.43 0.69
CA GLN A 57 7.57 -7.84 0.51
C GLN A 57 6.34 -8.76 0.53
N ASN A 58 5.15 -8.20 0.30
CA ASN A 58 3.87 -8.90 0.24
C ASN A 58 3.41 -9.49 1.59
N HIS A 59 3.76 -8.88 2.72
CA HIS A 59 3.27 -9.33 4.03
C HIS A 59 1.86 -8.81 4.34
N GLY A 60 0.86 -9.69 4.35
CA GLY A 60 -0.56 -9.31 4.51
C GLY A 60 -0.89 -8.50 5.77
N GLU A 61 -0.40 -8.90 6.95
CA GLU A 61 -0.67 -8.13 8.18
C GLU A 61 0.03 -6.76 8.20
N ALA A 62 1.18 -6.65 7.51
CA ALA A 62 1.89 -5.37 7.42
C ALA A 62 1.15 -4.42 6.48
N GLN A 63 0.62 -4.93 5.37
CA GLN A 63 -0.26 -4.19 4.46
C GLN A 63 -1.49 -3.69 5.22
N PHE A 64 -2.16 -4.54 6.00
CA PHE A 64 -3.31 -4.11 6.81
C PHE A 64 -2.95 -3.00 7.80
N ASN A 65 -1.90 -3.17 8.61
CA ASN A 65 -1.50 -2.15 9.59
C ASN A 65 -1.08 -0.84 8.93
N LEU A 66 -0.43 -0.90 7.77
CA LEU A 66 -0.08 0.30 7.00
C LEU A 66 -1.33 1.01 6.47
N GLY A 67 -2.34 0.25 6.05
CA GLY A 67 -3.66 0.78 5.69
C GLY A 67 -4.30 1.57 6.83
N VAL A 68 -4.26 1.02 8.05
CA VAL A 68 -4.76 1.70 9.26
C VAL A 68 -4.00 3.01 9.52
N LEU A 69 -2.67 3.00 9.41
CA LEU A 69 -1.87 4.21 9.63
C LEU A 69 -2.23 5.33 8.64
N TYR A 70 -2.45 5.00 7.36
CA TYR A 70 -2.89 5.96 6.36
C TYR A 70 -4.33 6.42 6.52
N GLU A 71 -5.24 5.54 6.97
CA GLU A 71 -6.65 5.89 7.21
C GLU A 71 -6.77 6.94 8.33
N TYR A 72 -6.05 6.74 9.43
CA TYR A 72 -6.12 7.62 10.60
C TYR A 72 -5.06 8.71 10.63
N GLY A 73 -4.15 8.77 9.64
CA GLY A 73 -3.04 9.73 9.63
C GLY A 73 -2.10 9.57 10.83
N GLN A 74 -1.83 8.33 11.21
CA GLN A 74 -1.04 7.98 12.39
C GLN A 74 0.42 7.77 12.01
N GLY A 75 1.27 8.75 12.33
CA GLY A 75 2.69 8.71 11.98
C GLY A 75 3.00 8.93 10.49
N VAL A 76 1.96 9.00 9.65
CA VAL A 76 1.98 9.40 8.25
C VAL A 76 0.87 10.42 8.01
N GLU A 77 0.95 11.17 6.92
CA GLU A 77 -0.17 12.02 6.50
C GLU A 77 -1.36 11.13 6.12
N ALA A 78 -2.57 11.53 6.52
CA ALA A 78 -3.77 10.77 6.22
C ALA A 78 -3.99 10.74 4.70
N ASP A 79 -4.05 9.54 4.13
CA ASP A 79 -4.31 9.33 2.71
C ASP A 79 -5.23 8.12 2.56
N PRO A 80 -6.56 8.34 2.45
CA PRO A 80 -7.51 7.24 2.37
C PRO A 80 -7.38 6.46 1.05
N THR A 81 -6.76 7.04 0.01
CA THR A 81 -6.45 6.32 -1.24
C THR A 81 -5.33 5.30 -1.03
N GLN A 82 -4.29 5.68 -0.28
CA GLN A 82 -3.23 4.76 0.14
C GLN A 82 -3.77 3.70 1.10
N ALA A 83 -4.64 4.08 2.03
CA ALA A 83 -5.29 3.13 2.94
C ALA A 83 -6.07 2.07 2.16
N LEU A 84 -6.88 2.49 1.18
CA LEU A 84 -7.63 1.60 0.30
C LEU A 84 -6.69 0.65 -0.45
N TYR A 85 -5.64 1.17 -1.07
CA TYR A 85 -4.64 0.36 -1.78
C TYR A 85 -4.06 -0.76 -0.89
N TRP A 86 -3.62 -0.43 0.32
CA TRP A 86 -3.03 -1.42 1.22
C TRP A 86 -4.05 -2.43 1.75
N TYR A 87 -5.28 -2.01 2.05
CA TYR A 87 -6.35 -2.93 2.44
C TYR A 87 -6.74 -3.90 1.32
N MET A 88 -6.75 -3.46 0.07
CA MET A 88 -7.03 -4.32 -1.08
C MET A 88 -5.97 -5.41 -1.28
N LEU A 89 -4.69 -5.10 -1.01
CA LEU A 89 -3.63 -6.09 -1.03
C LEU A 89 -3.76 -7.09 0.13
N ALA A 90 -4.06 -6.61 1.34
CA ALA A 90 -4.29 -7.47 2.49
C ALA A 90 -5.50 -8.42 2.27
N ALA A 91 -6.57 -7.93 1.62
CA ALA A 91 -7.76 -8.72 1.32
C ALA A 91 -7.49 -9.86 0.33
N GLN A 92 -6.58 -9.66 -0.63
CA GLN A 92 -6.15 -10.73 -1.54
C GLN A 92 -5.43 -11.87 -0.83
N GLN A 93 -4.89 -11.60 0.35
CA GLN A 93 -4.22 -12.58 1.21
C GLN A 93 -5.13 -13.14 2.30
N SER A 94 -6.45 -12.93 2.19
CA SER A 94 -7.45 -13.39 3.16
C SER A 94 -7.24 -12.85 4.58
N VAL A 95 -6.67 -11.65 4.72
CA VAL A 95 -6.63 -10.96 6.01
C VAL A 95 -8.06 -10.57 6.38
N GLU A 96 -8.69 -11.32 7.28
CA GLU A 96 -10.13 -11.19 7.59
C GLU A 96 -10.57 -9.76 7.90
N GLN A 97 -9.73 -9.01 8.62
CA GLN A 97 -10.00 -7.62 9.04
C GLN A 97 -10.01 -6.64 7.87
N SER A 98 -9.29 -6.94 6.78
CA SER A 98 -9.17 -6.03 5.65
C SER A 98 -10.48 -5.89 4.86
N ALA A 99 -11.28 -6.95 4.76
CA ALA A 99 -12.56 -6.89 4.06
C ALA A 99 -13.56 -5.95 4.74
N GLU A 100 -13.57 -5.93 6.07
CA GLU A 100 -14.39 -5.00 6.85
C GLU A 100 -13.92 -3.56 6.66
N ALA A 101 -12.60 -3.33 6.74
CA ALA A 101 -12.02 -2.01 6.50
C ALA A 101 -12.32 -1.48 5.09
N LEU A 102 -12.26 -2.35 4.07
CA LEU A 102 -12.66 -2.01 2.70
C LEU A 102 -14.13 -1.59 2.63
N ASN A 103 -15.04 -2.36 3.25
CA ASN A 103 -16.47 -2.05 3.22
C ASN A 103 -16.79 -0.72 3.92
N ALA A 104 -16.03 -0.35 4.95
CA ALA A 104 -16.16 0.94 5.62
C ALA A 104 -15.59 2.10 4.79
N LEU A 105 -14.44 1.90 4.13
CA LEU A 105 -13.70 2.94 3.44
C LEU A 105 -14.21 3.22 2.01
N LEU A 106 -14.56 2.18 1.26
CA LEU A 106 -15.05 2.27 -0.13
C LEU A 106 -16.18 3.31 -0.34
N PRO A 107 -17.25 3.37 0.47
CA PRO A 107 -18.33 4.34 0.26
C PRO A 107 -17.94 5.80 0.56
N THR A 108 -16.81 6.02 1.24
CA THR A 108 -16.34 7.37 1.60
C THR A 108 -15.43 7.99 0.54
N LEU A 109 -14.87 7.16 -0.35
CA LEU A 109 -13.95 7.57 -1.41
C LEU A 109 -14.69 7.81 -2.72
N ASP A 110 -14.23 8.78 -3.51
CA ASP A 110 -14.75 8.98 -4.85
C ASP A 110 -14.25 7.93 -5.85
N LEU A 111 -14.87 7.90 -7.03
CA LEU A 111 -14.52 6.95 -8.10
C LEU A 111 -13.07 7.12 -8.59
N GLU A 112 -12.53 8.33 -8.53
CA GLU A 112 -11.17 8.61 -8.97
C GLU A 112 -10.16 7.96 -8.01
N GLN A 113 -10.32 8.21 -6.71
CA GLN A 113 -9.53 7.61 -5.64
C GLN A 113 -9.60 6.08 -5.67
N GLN A 114 -10.79 5.53 -5.87
CA GLN A 114 -10.96 4.08 -6.03
C GLN A 114 -10.19 3.54 -7.25
N SER A 115 -10.25 4.24 -8.39
CA SER A 115 -9.51 3.84 -9.60
C SER A 115 -7.98 3.90 -9.39
N GLN A 116 -7.49 4.93 -8.71
CA GLN A 116 -6.07 5.10 -8.41
C GLN A 116 -5.57 3.99 -7.48
N ALA A 117 -6.35 3.62 -6.46
CA ALA A 117 -6.01 2.52 -5.56
C ALA A 117 -5.96 1.18 -6.31
N LEU A 118 -6.98 0.88 -7.13
CA LEU A 118 -7.04 -0.30 -7.98
C LEU A 118 -5.85 -0.40 -8.94
N GLU A 119 -5.46 0.71 -9.57
CA GLU A 119 -4.30 0.76 -10.45
C GLU A 119 -3.01 0.43 -9.70
N LYS A 120 -2.81 1.02 -8.51
CA LYS A 120 -1.65 0.71 -7.66
C LYS A 120 -1.62 -0.76 -7.25
N VAL A 121 -2.78 -1.36 -6.93
CA VAL A 121 -2.88 -2.81 -6.64
C VAL A 121 -2.40 -3.63 -7.84
N ALA A 122 -2.85 -3.29 -9.04
CA ALA A 122 -2.43 -3.99 -10.26
C ALA A 122 -0.92 -3.85 -10.51
N GLN A 123 -0.35 -2.65 -10.34
CA GLN A 123 1.08 -2.40 -10.47
C GLN A 123 1.89 -3.20 -9.44
N PHE A 124 1.42 -3.27 -8.19
CA PHE A 124 2.04 -4.07 -7.15
C PHE A 124 2.04 -5.55 -7.51
N ASN A 125 0.88 -6.10 -7.88
CA ASN A 125 0.78 -7.50 -8.26
C ASN A 125 1.66 -7.85 -9.46
N ALA A 126 1.73 -6.97 -10.46
CA ALA A 126 2.63 -7.12 -11.60
C ALA A 126 4.11 -7.13 -11.19
N LYS A 127 4.53 -6.22 -10.29
CA LYS A 127 5.90 -6.16 -9.76
C LYS A 127 6.26 -7.44 -8.99
N HIS A 128 5.32 -8.02 -8.26
CA HIS A 128 5.53 -9.20 -7.42
C HIS A 128 5.24 -10.53 -8.13
N ASN A 129 4.95 -10.52 -9.44
CA ASN A 129 4.52 -11.69 -10.22
C ASN A 129 3.34 -12.44 -9.57
N LEU A 130 2.47 -11.72 -8.86
CA LEU A 130 1.27 -12.27 -8.27
C LEU A 130 0.22 -12.38 -9.37
N SER A 131 -0.29 -13.59 -9.61
CA SER A 131 -1.27 -13.84 -10.66
C SER A 131 -2.57 -13.13 -10.33
N VAL A 132 -2.83 -12.03 -11.02
CA VAL A 132 -4.16 -11.43 -11.09
C VAL A 132 -5.02 -12.37 -11.93
N SER A 133 -5.88 -13.17 -11.30
CA SER A 133 -6.85 -14.03 -12.00
C SER A 133 -7.99 -13.26 -12.68
N ILE A 134 -7.82 -11.96 -12.94
CA ILE A 134 -8.80 -11.17 -13.66
C ILE A 134 -8.48 -11.30 -15.16
N GLN A 135 -8.85 -12.43 -15.76
CA GLN A 135 -9.11 -12.46 -17.19
C GLN A 135 -10.35 -11.61 -17.48
N GLN A 136 -10.19 -10.29 -17.58
CA GLN A 136 -11.09 -9.42 -18.36
C GLN A 136 -10.30 -8.20 -18.87
N GLU A 137 -9.73 -8.37 -20.06
CA GLU A 137 -9.97 -7.49 -21.22
C GLU A 137 -10.76 -6.20 -20.96
N ILE A 138 -10.11 -5.15 -20.43
CA ILE A 138 -10.40 -3.70 -20.49
C ILE A 138 -9.34 -3.02 -19.60
N THR A 139 -8.58 -1.98 -19.95
CA THR A 139 -8.63 -0.98 -21.01
C THR A 139 -7.27 -0.27 -21.06
N GLU A 140 -6.98 0.34 -22.20
CA GLU A 140 -5.97 1.38 -22.42
C GLU A 140 -5.94 2.46 -21.31
N PRO A 141 -4.80 3.17 -21.12
CA PRO A 141 -4.70 4.27 -20.16
C PRO A 141 -5.77 5.36 -20.42
N PRO A 142 -6.29 6.04 -19.38
CA PRO A 142 -7.33 7.05 -19.55
C PRO A 142 -6.84 8.20 -20.45
N PRO A 143 -7.65 8.67 -21.43
CA PRO A 143 -7.27 9.82 -22.23
C PRO A 143 -7.23 11.07 -21.35
N ASN A 144 -6.05 11.68 -21.29
CA ASN A 144 -5.75 12.95 -20.64
C ASN A 144 -6.73 14.06 -21.09
N PRO A 145 -7.47 14.74 -20.20
CA PRO A 145 -8.47 15.75 -20.58
C PRO A 145 -7.88 17.15 -20.88
N HIS A 146 -6.56 17.31 -21.03
CA HIS A 146 -5.97 18.62 -21.33
C HIS A 146 -4.97 18.58 -22.49
N SER A 147 -5.48 18.77 -23.71
CA SER A 147 -4.87 19.64 -24.75
C SER A 147 -5.89 19.97 -25.83
N PRO A 148 -6.09 21.26 -26.19
CA PRO A 148 -6.93 21.66 -27.31
C PRO A 148 -6.15 21.61 -28.64
N THR A 149 -6.91 21.65 -29.74
CA THR A 149 -6.54 21.92 -31.14
C THR A 149 -6.01 20.77 -32.00
N GLU A 150 -6.88 20.23 -32.87
CA GLU A 150 -6.75 20.47 -34.32
C GLU A 150 -8.12 20.26 -35.02
N PRO A 151 -8.63 21.21 -35.82
CA PRO A 151 -9.82 20.98 -36.64
C PRO A 151 -9.46 20.16 -37.87
N THR A 152 -9.99 18.94 -37.97
CA THR A 152 -9.91 18.12 -39.17
C THR A 152 -10.59 18.84 -40.34
N GLU A 153 -9.81 19.22 -41.34
CA GLU A 153 -10.31 19.79 -42.60
C GLU A 153 -11.33 18.85 -43.29
N PRO A 154 -12.40 19.37 -43.89
CA PRO A 154 -13.30 18.57 -44.71
C PRO A 154 -12.62 18.26 -46.05
N ILE A 155 -12.63 16.97 -46.43
CA ILE A 155 -12.21 16.51 -47.76
C ILE A 155 -13.08 17.19 -48.82
N GLN A 156 -12.48 18.15 -49.53
CA GLN A 156 -13.10 18.83 -50.66
C GLN A 156 -13.22 17.86 -51.84
N ASN A 157 -14.44 17.43 -52.09
CA ASN A 157 -14.88 16.91 -53.38
C ASN A 157 -14.55 17.94 -54.48
N GLN A 158 -13.59 17.65 -55.35
CA GLN A 158 -13.39 18.37 -56.60
C GLN A 158 -13.57 17.42 -57.78
N GLN A 159 -14.71 17.59 -58.43
CA GLN A 159 -14.93 17.28 -59.83
C GLN A 159 -13.99 18.15 -60.71
N ASN A 160 -13.69 17.62 -61.91
CA ASN A 160 -13.25 18.27 -63.18
C ASN A 160 -11.86 17.78 -63.62
N HIS A 161 -11.70 17.03 -64.72
CA HIS A 161 -12.28 17.22 -66.06
C HIS A 161 -12.65 15.89 -66.74
#